data_AF-A0A087JYW6-F1
#
_entry.id   AF-A0A087JYW6-F1
#
_cell.length_a   1.000
_cell.length_b   1.000
_cell.length_c   1.000
_cell.angle_alpha   90.00
_cell.angle_beta   90.00
_cell.angle_gamma   90.00
#
_symmetry.space_group_name_H-M   'P 1'
#
loop_
_entity.id
_entity.type
_entity.pdbx_description
1 polymer ?
#
loop_
_entity_poly.entity_id
_entity_poly.type
_entity_poly.pdbx_seq_one_letter_code
_entity_poly.pdbx_strand_id
1 'polypeptide(L)'
;MHCAQLLENHETRLRPSVRTLRHGRRRDRRNPVGRLSVPASAAESDQLWIAAPYEKNLQIGPEGATPVEVGLNHDNDTFTVTDGRLTVDASGLAGVAEVIWPVNCAPSGTTAVCAVAQVPVIGPDYSPQVLQEAHAAEGAEAGKQGRTTYAATATGGPEGTAG
;
A
#
# COMPACT_ATOMS: atom_id res chain seq x y z
N MET A 1 2.37 -24.06 -23.48
CA MET A 1 2.50 -23.47 -22.14
C MET A 1 1.14 -22.91 -21.78
N HIS A 2 0.50 -23.46 -20.76
CA HIS A 2 -0.88 -23.15 -20.38
C HIS A 2 -0.84 -22.52 -18.98
N CYS A 3 -1.22 -21.25 -18.85
CA CYS A 3 -1.12 -20.48 -17.60
C CYS A 3 -2.49 -19.98 -17.16
N ALA A 4 -2.66 -19.76 -15.85
CA ALA A 4 -3.76 -18.98 -15.28
C ALA A 4 -3.27 -17.57 -14.94
N GLN A 5 -4.16 -16.57 -14.97
CA GLN A 5 -3.79 -15.15 -14.96
C GLN A 5 -4.38 -14.40 -13.76
N LEU A 6 -3.56 -13.60 -13.07
CA LEU A 6 -3.97 -12.72 -11.98
C LEU A 6 -4.10 -11.27 -12.49
N LEU A 7 -5.21 -10.60 -12.22
CA LEU A 7 -5.38 -9.15 -12.46
C LEU A 7 -5.46 -8.39 -11.13
N GLU A 8 -5.00 -7.13 -11.11
CA GLU A 8 -4.91 -6.32 -9.89
C GLU A 8 -5.62 -4.96 -10.02
N ASN A 9 -6.21 -4.47 -8.93
CA ASN A 9 -6.79 -3.12 -8.78
C ASN A 9 -6.27 -2.49 -7.49
N HIS A 10 -6.08 -1.16 -7.48
CA HIS A 10 -5.41 -0.45 -6.37
C HIS A 10 -6.23 0.74 -5.85
N GLU A 11 -6.40 0.83 -4.53
CA GLU A 11 -6.88 2.03 -3.83
C GLU A 11 -5.91 2.41 -2.70
N THR A 12 -5.57 3.70 -2.56
CA THR A 12 -4.63 4.18 -1.53
C THR A 12 -5.15 5.38 -0.73
N ARG A 13 -4.80 5.46 0.56
CA ARG A 13 -5.09 6.62 1.42
C ARG A 13 -3.97 6.88 2.43
N LEU A 14 -3.42 8.10 2.44
CA LEU A 14 -2.62 8.63 3.55
C LEU A 14 -3.51 9.28 4.59
N ARG A 15 -3.31 8.93 5.86
CA ARG A 15 -3.95 9.60 7.00
C ARG A 15 -2.95 10.57 7.62
N PRO A 16 -3.32 11.83 7.86
CA PRO A 16 -2.44 12.75 8.56
C PRO A 16 -2.20 12.26 10.00
N SER A 17 -0.96 12.40 10.49
CA SER A 17 -0.49 11.92 11.81
C SER A 17 -1.10 12.65 13.04
N VAL A 18 -2.31 13.22 12.91
CA VAL A 18 -2.88 14.14 13.92
C VAL A 18 -3.10 13.44 15.25
N ARG A 19 -2.17 13.65 16.19
CA ARG A 19 -2.40 13.49 17.63
C ARG A 19 -3.18 14.71 18.10
N THR A 20 -4.49 14.55 18.23
CA THR A 20 -5.44 15.63 18.54
C THR A 20 -5.15 16.32 19.88
N LEU A 21 -4.38 17.41 19.88
CA LEU A 21 -4.43 18.40 20.96
C LEU A 21 -5.54 19.40 20.65
N ARG A 22 -6.74 19.14 21.19
CA ARG A 22 -7.77 20.17 21.33
C ARG A 22 -7.24 21.27 22.25
N HIS A 23 -6.82 22.39 21.69
CA HIS A 23 -6.78 23.65 22.42
C HIS A 23 -7.63 24.70 21.72
N GLY A 24 -8.71 25.08 22.40
CA GLY A 24 -9.59 26.16 22.01
C GLY A 24 -9.11 27.51 22.53
N ARG A 25 -9.82 28.55 22.04
CA ARG A 25 -9.76 30.00 22.37
C ARG A 25 -8.62 30.75 21.68
N ARG A 26 -8.77 32.01 21.25
CA ARG A 26 -9.87 32.99 21.27
C ARG A 26 -9.50 34.05 20.20
N ARG A 27 -10.52 34.76 19.70
CA ARG A 27 -10.37 35.94 18.83
C ARG A 27 -9.49 37.01 19.50
N ASP A 28 -8.62 37.65 18.72
CA ASP A 28 -8.31 39.06 18.92
C ASP A 28 -8.13 39.82 17.59
N ARG A 29 -8.58 41.07 17.59
CA ARG A 29 -8.67 42.00 16.45
C ARG A 29 -7.45 42.94 16.44
N ARG A 30 -7.14 43.44 15.22
CA ARG A 30 -6.37 44.67 14.84
C ARG A 30 -4.84 44.52 14.72
N ASN A 31 -4.31 44.66 13.51
CA ASN A 31 -3.62 45.87 12.99
C ASN A 31 -3.15 45.63 11.53
N PRO A 32 -3.29 46.55 10.56
CA PRO A 32 -2.86 46.36 9.18
C PRO A 32 -1.51 47.02 8.93
N VAL A 33 -0.44 46.24 8.78
CA VAL A 33 0.84 46.76 8.26
C VAL A 33 1.41 45.73 7.29
N GLY A 34 1.58 46.18 6.04
CA GLY A 34 2.42 45.59 4.99
C GLY A 34 2.53 44.07 4.93
N ARG A 35 1.60 43.41 4.24
CA ARG A 35 1.85 42.05 3.75
C ARG A 35 2.78 42.12 2.55
N LEU A 36 4.08 41.97 2.81
CA LEU A 36 4.99 41.39 1.83
C LEU A 36 4.42 40.01 1.49
N SER A 37 3.97 39.83 0.26
CA SER A 37 3.56 38.53 -0.25
C SER A 37 4.79 37.63 -0.26
N VAL A 38 4.95 36.80 0.78
CA VAL A 38 5.83 35.63 0.71
C VAL A 38 5.39 34.87 -0.53
N PRO A 39 6.30 34.49 -1.45
CA PRO A 39 5.90 33.57 -2.51
C PRO A 39 5.23 32.38 -1.82
N ALA A 40 4.03 32.01 -2.27
CA ALA A 40 3.41 30.79 -1.81
C ALA A 40 4.34 29.66 -2.25
N SER A 41 5.22 29.20 -1.35
CA SER A 41 5.84 27.90 -1.51
C SER A 41 4.66 26.93 -1.60
N ALA A 42 4.54 26.22 -2.73
CA ALA A 42 3.62 25.10 -2.77
C ALA A 42 3.94 24.23 -1.55
N ALA A 43 2.94 24.03 -0.67
CA ALA A 43 3.15 23.14 0.45
C ALA A 43 3.52 21.78 -0.14
N GLU A 44 4.67 21.25 0.28
CA GLU A 44 5.07 19.91 -0.13
C GLU A 44 3.96 18.93 0.25
N SER A 45 3.62 18.04 -0.69
CA SER A 45 2.62 16.99 -0.50
C SER A 45 3.28 15.63 -0.61
N ASP A 46 2.70 14.65 0.06
CA ASP A 46 3.12 13.26 0.00
C ASP A 46 1.93 12.39 -0.39
N GLN A 47 2.18 11.36 -1.20
CA GLN A 47 1.17 10.41 -1.69
C GLN A 47 1.64 8.98 -1.43
N LEU A 48 0.70 8.11 -1.03
CA LEU A 48 0.94 6.67 -0.85
C LEU A 48 0.55 5.90 -2.09
N TRP A 49 1.38 4.95 -2.46
CA TRP A 49 1.22 4.08 -3.62
C TRP A 49 1.32 2.60 -3.22
N ILE A 50 0.66 1.77 -4.03
CA ILE A 50 0.84 0.31 -4.03
C ILE A 50 1.63 -0.03 -5.28
N ALA A 51 2.77 -0.70 -5.11
CA ALA A 51 3.51 -1.31 -6.19
C ALA A 51 3.23 -2.81 -6.18
N ALA A 52 2.56 -3.29 -7.21
CA ALA A 52 2.14 -4.67 -7.35
C ALA A 52 2.18 -5.07 -8.84
N PRO A 53 2.33 -6.36 -9.17
CA PRO A 53 2.45 -6.82 -10.54
C PRO A 53 1.10 -6.78 -11.26
N TYR A 54 0.99 -5.95 -12.31
CA TYR A 54 -0.23 -5.85 -13.12
C TYR A 54 -0.83 -7.21 -13.54
N GLU A 55 0.05 -8.17 -13.86
CA GLU A 55 -0.33 -9.54 -14.18
C GLU A 55 0.72 -10.56 -13.73
N LYS A 56 0.27 -11.73 -13.27
CA LYS A 56 1.11 -12.92 -13.04
C LYS A 56 0.49 -14.16 -13.67
N ASN A 57 1.37 -14.96 -14.29
CA ASN A 57 1.03 -16.28 -14.81
C ASN A 57 1.34 -17.34 -13.76
N LEU A 58 0.33 -18.13 -13.39
CA LEU A 58 0.50 -19.21 -12.43
C LEU A 58 1.13 -20.44 -13.08
N GLN A 59 2.10 -21.01 -12.37
CA GLN A 59 2.62 -22.34 -12.70
C GLN A 59 1.58 -23.40 -12.33
N ILE A 60 1.21 -24.23 -13.30
CA ILE A 60 0.28 -25.35 -13.09
C ILE A 60 1.05 -26.58 -12.64
N GLY A 61 0.54 -27.28 -11.62
CA GLY A 61 1.11 -28.52 -11.08
C GLY A 61 1.24 -28.46 -9.55
N PRO A 62 1.43 -29.62 -8.89
CA PRO A 62 1.37 -29.73 -7.43
C PRO A 62 2.45 -28.93 -6.69
N GLU A 63 3.58 -28.65 -7.34
CA GLU A 63 4.70 -27.88 -6.78
C GLU A 63 4.80 -26.47 -7.40
N GLY A 64 3.79 -26.04 -8.16
CA GLY A 64 3.80 -24.76 -8.85
C GLY A 64 3.57 -23.60 -7.88
N ALA A 65 4.64 -22.97 -7.41
CA ALA A 65 4.60 -21.77 -6.59
C ALA A 65 4.93 -20.53 -7.43
N THR A 66 4.03 -19.55 -7.45
CA THR A 66 4.24 -18.29 -8.16
C THR A 66 4.37 -17.15 -7.15
N PRO A 67 5.54 -16.51 -7.02
CA PRO A 67 5.70 -15.38 -6.11
C PRO A 67 4.96 -14.14 -6.63
N VAL A 68 4.20 -13.52 -5.72
CA VAL A 68 3.49 -12.26 -5.92
C VAL A 68 4.05 -11.25 -4.94
N GLU A 69 4.83 -10.31 -5.48
CA GLU A 69 5.58 -9.32 -4.70
C GLU A 69 4.83 -8.00 -4.70
N VAL A 70 4.41 -7.55 -3.52
CA VAL A 70 3.64 -6.32 -3.34
C VAL A 70 4.33 -5.44 -2.30
N GLY A 71 4.34 -4.14 -2.53
CA GLY A 71 4.84 -3.20 -1.55
C GLY A 71 4.08 -1.88 -1.55
N LEU A 72 4.30 -1.14 -0.48
CA LEU A 72 3.88 0.24 -0.32
C LEU A 72 5.08 1.15 -0.58
N ASN A 73 4.84 2.31 -1.18
CA ASN A 73 5.81 3.39 -1.23
C ASN A 73 5.13 4.76 -1.12
N HIS A 74 5.91 5.80 -0.88
CA HIS A 74 5.42 7.18 -0.93
C HIS A 74 6.35 8.11 -1.72
N ASP A 75 5.89 9.32 -2.04
CA ASP A 75 6.51 10.22 -3.00
C ASP A 75 7.64 11.09 -2.43
N ASN A 76 7.56 11.46 -1.15
CA ASN A 76 8.38 12.52 -0.60
C ASN A 76 9.18 12.10 0.65
N ASP A 77 10.50 12.10 0.55
CA ASP A 77 11.42 11.73 1.62
C ASP A 77 11.48 12.74 2.78
N THR A 78 10.89 13.94 2.63
CA THR A 78 10.70 14.89 3.73
C THR A 78 9.60 14.47 4.70
N PHE A 79 8.83 13.42 4.37
CA PHE A 79 7.79 12.84 5.19
C PHE A 79 8.25 11.50 5.77
N THR A 80 7.83 11.23 7.01
CA THR A 80 7.95 9.89 7.57
C THR A 80 6.57 9.25 7.53
N VAL A 81 6.47 8.12 6.83
CA VAL A 81 5.24 7.35 6.68
C VAL A 81 5.39 6.02 7.42
N THR A 82 4.53 5.80 8.40
CA THR A 82 4.54 4.66 9.32
C THR A 82 3.16 4.01 9.42
N ASP A 83 3.08 2.88 10.14
CA ASP A 83 1.84 2.11 10.31
C ASP A 83 1.17 1.79 8.95
N GLY A 84 2.00 1.39 7.97
CA GLY A 84 1.53 0.94 6.67
C GLY A 84 0.73 -0.35 6.82
N ARG A 85 -0.46 -0.35 6.24
CA ARG A 85 -1.37 -1.50 6.19
C ARG A 85 -1.77 -1.74 4.75
N LEU A 86 -1.38 -2.90 4.23
CA LEU A 86 -1.84 -3.40 2.94
C LEU A 86 -2.93 -4.45 3.21
N THR A 87 -4.16 -4.13 2.83
CA THR A 87 -5.24 -5.11 2.76
C THR A 87 -5.18 -5.81 1.42
N VAL A 88 -5.16 -7.14 1.44
CA VAL A 88 -5.18 -8.01 0.26
C VAL A 88 -6.48 -8.79 0.29
N ASP A 89 -7.26 -8.73 -0.79
CA ASP A 89 -8.46 -9.54 -0.99
C ASP A 89 -8.25 -10.50 -2.16
N ALA A 90 -8.08 -11.77 -1.82
CA ALA A 90 -7.89 -12.89 -2.74
C ALA A 90 -9.19 -13.66 -3.02
N SER A 91 -10.37 -13.13 -2.64
CA SER A 91 -11.67 -13.79 -2.90
C SER A 91 -11.90 -14.08 -4.38
N GLY A 92 -11.39 -13.22 -5.27
CA GLY A 92 -11.43 -13.39 -6.72
C GLY A 92 -10.54 -14.52 -7.26
N LEU A 93 -9.81 -15.25 -6.40
CA LEU A 93 -8.99 -16.40 -6.77
C LEU A 93 -9.67 -17.76 -6.55
N ALA A 94 -10.93 -17.78 -6.10
CA ALA A 94 -11.65 -19.02 -5.83
C ALA A 94 -11.60 -20.02 -7.02
N GLY A 95 -11.00 -21.19 -6.77
CA GLY A 95 -10.79 -22.26 -7.76
C GLY A 95 -9.80 -21.91 -8.88
N VAL A 96 -9.07 -20.80 -8.77
CA VAL A 96 -7.96 -20.41 -9.66
C VAL A 96 -6.65 -20.65 -8.93
N ALA A 97 -6.55 -20.15 -7.70
CA ALA A 97 -5.36 -20.24 -6.89
C ALA A 97 -5.66 -20.29 -5.39
N GLU A 98 -4.72 -20.88 -4.67
CA GLU A 98 -4.60 -20.79 -3.22
C GLU A 98 -3.43 -19.88 -2.87
N VAL A 99 -3.58 -19.09 -1.79
CA VAL A 99 -2.59 -18.10 -1.37
C VAL A 99 -1.96 -18.53 -0.05
N ILE A 100 -0.63 -18.52 -0.01
CA ILE A 100 0.15 -18.64 1.21
C ILE A 100 0.56 -17.23 1.65
N TRP A 101 0.14 -16.88 2.86
CA TRP A 101 0.37 -15.55 3.44
C TRP A 101 1.73 -15.49 4.14
N PRO A 102 2.53 -14.44 3.91
CA PRO A 102 3.78 -14.25 4.64
C PRO A 102 3.51 -13.86 6.11
N VAL A 103 4.53 -14.03 6.95
CA VAL A 103 4.43 -13.85 8.42
C VAL A 103 3.98 -12.46 8.86
N ASN A 104 4.20 -11.42 8.05
CA ASN A 104 3.78 -10.06 8.34
C ASN A 104 2.31 -9.79 7.98
N CYS A 105 1.56 -10.80 7.52
CA CYS A 105 0.14 -10.72 7.20
C CYS A 105 -0.71 -11.49 8.23
N ALA A 106 -1.81 -10.86 8.66
CA ALA A 106 -2.84 -11.48 9.50
C ALA A 106 -4.04 -11.89 8.63
N PRO A 107 -4.21 -13.18 8.28
CA PRO A 107 -5.30 -13.63 7.43
C PRO A 107 -6.64 -13.73 8.16
N SER A 108 -7.72 -13.51 7.41
CA SER A 108 -9.12 -13.68 7.80
C SER A 108 -9.93 -14.13 6.58
N GLY A 109 -10.16 -15.44 6.45
CA GLY A 109 -10.79 -16.02 5.26
C GLY A 109 -9.90 -15.86 4.02
N THR A 110 -10.46 -15.34 2.93
CA THR A 110 -9.73 -15.04 1.68
C THR A 110 -9.07 -13.65 1.67
N THR A 111 -9.02 -12.98 2.82
CA THR A 111 -8.42 -11.65 2.96
C THR A 111 -7.28 -11.68 3.96
N ALA A 112 -6.34 -10.75 3.86
CA ALA A 112 -5.31 -10.54 4.87
C ALA A 112 -4.96 -9.06 5.02
N VAL A 113 -4.52 -8.66 6.21
CA VAL A 113 -3.93 -7.34 6.45
C VAL A 113 -2.44 -7.53 6.74
N CYS A 114 -1.60 -6.97 5.89
CA CYS A 114 -0.15 -7.03 6.00
C CYS A 114 0.41 -5.73 6.58
N ALA A 115 1.27 -5.87 7.59
CA ALA A 115 1.90 -4.74 8.25
C ALA A 115 3.23 -4.36 7.57
N VAL A 116 3.41 -3.06 7.36
CA VAL A 116 4.63 -2.42 6.89
C VAL A 116 4.99 -1.32 7.89
N ALA A 117 6.00 -1.56 8.72
CA ALA A 117 6.30 -0.69 9.86
C ALA A 117 6.63 0.75 9.43
N GLN A 118 7.50 0.89 8.43
CA GLN A 118 7.85 2.14 7.77
C GLN A 118 7.68 1.94 6.26
N VAL A 119 6.93 2.84 5.63
CA VAL A 119 6.73 2.83 4.18
C VAL A 119 7.89 3.60 3.54
N PRO A 120 8.68 2.98 2.65
CA PRO A 120 9.83 3.65 2.03
C PRO A 120 9.40 4.59 0.90
N VAL A 121 10.27 5.54 0.55
CA VAL A 121 10.20 6.21 -0.74
C VAL A 121 10.65 5.26 -1.85
N ILE A 122 10.11 5.40 -3.06
CA ILE A 122 10.57 4.61 -4.20
C ILE A 122 11.99 5.03 -4.61
N GLY A 123 12.89 4.07 -4.80
CA GLY A 123 14.30 4.35 -5.09
C GLY A 123 15.15 3.09 -5.18
N PRO A 124 16.49 3.22 -5.28
CA PRO A 124 17.42 2.10 -5.41
C PRO A 124 17.32 1.08 -4.27
N ASP A 125 16.99 1.54 -3.06
CA ASP A 125 16.88 0.70 -1.86
C ASP A 125 15.46 0.17 -1.62
N TYR A 126 14.52 0.44 -2.55
CA TYR A 126 13.17 -0.08 -2.46
C TYR A 126 13.15 -1.60 -2.69
N SER A 127 12.53 -2.32 -1.76
CA SER A 127 12.21 -3.74 -1.90
C SER A 127 10.76 -4.00 -1.52
N PRO A 128 10.00 -4.84 -2.25
CA PRO A 128 8.64 -5.23 -1.86
C PRO A 128 8.60 -5.80 -0.44
N GLN A 129 7.55 -5.48 0.32
CA GLN A 129 7.45 -5.87 1.75
C GLN A 129 6.51 -7.05 1.99
N VAL A 130 5.71 -7.41 1.01
CA VAL A 130 4.75 -8.51 1.07
C VAL A 130 5.08 -9.48 -0.06
N LEU A 131 5.69 -10.61 0.30
CA LEU A 131 6.05 -11.69 -0.62
C LEU A 131 5.03 -12.82 -0.42
N GLN A 132 3.96 -12.79 -1.19
CA GLN A 132 2.94 -13.86 -1.19
C GLN A 132 3.35 -14.96 -2.15
N GLU A 133 2.90 -16.18 -1.88
CA GLU A 133 2.99 -17.28 -2.84
C GLU A 133 1.58 -17.68 -3.28
N ALA A 134 1.38 -17.77 -4.59
CA ALA A 134 0.15 -18.24 -5.21
C ALA A 134 0.40 -19.59 -5.86
N HIS A 135 -0.42 -20.57 -5.50
CA HIS A 135 -0.41 -21.92 -6.08
C HIS A 135 -1.65 -22.09 -6.92
N ALA A 136 -1.52 -22.67 -8.12
CA ALA A 136 -2.70 -23.02 -8.91
C ALA A 136 -3.59 -23.99 -8.10
N ALA A 137 -4.89 -23.70 -8.01
CA ALA A 137 -5.82 -24.56 -7.31
C ALA A 137 -5.87 -25.95 -7.97
N GLU A 138 -6.17 -26.98 -7.20
CA GLU A 138 -6.37 -28.32 -7.75
C GLU A 138 -7.48 -28.30 -8.82
N GLY A 139 -7.17 -28.84 -10.00
CA GLY A 139 -8.10 -28.83 -11.14
C GLY A 139 -8.31 -27.46 -11.80
N ALA A 140 -7.45 -26.46 -11.52
CA ALA A 140 -7.50 -25.20 -12.24
C ALA A 140 -7.23 -25.41 -13.74
N GLU A 141 -8.21 -25.03 -14.56
CA GLU A 141 -8.11 -25.12 -16.02
C GLU A 141 -7.10 -24.13 -16.60
N ALA A 142 -6.46 -24.54 -17.68
CA ALA A 142 -5.62 -23.68 -18.50
C ALA A 142 -6.39 -22.41 -18.93
N GLY A 143 -5.79 -21.22 -18.74
CA GLY A 143 -6.41 -19.95 -19.13
C GLY A 143 -7.47 -19.44 -18.18
N LYS A 144 -7.78 -20.14 -17.08
CA LYS A 144 -8.66 -19.61 -16.04
C LYS A 144 -8.03 -18.36 -15.41
N GLN A 145 -8.82 -17.33 -15.17
CA GLN A 145 -8.33 -16.06 -14.63
C GLN A 145 -8.97 -15.77 -13.28
N GLY A 146 -8.19 -15.13 -12.41
CA GLY A 146 -8.62 -14.65 -11.10
C GLY A 146 -8.15 -13.22 -10.87
N ARG A 147 -8.58 -12.65 -9.74
CA ARG A 147 -8.25 -11.27 -9.38
C ARG A 147 -7.93 -11.17 -7.90
N THR A 148 -6.87 -10.42 -7.60
CA THR A 148 -6.58 -9.93 -6.25
C THR A 148 -6.84 -8.44 -6.22
N THR A 149 -7.45 -7.96 -5.14
CA THR A 149 -7.67 -6.51 -4.93
C THR A 149 -6.81 -6.03 -3.77
N TYR A 150 -6.22 -4.85 -3.92
CA TYR A 150 -5.38 -4.24 -2.89
C TYR A 150 -5.92 -2.90 -2.45
N ALA A 151 -5.90 -2.69 -1.14
CA ALA A 151 -6.15 -1.39 -0.54
C ALA A 151 -5.04 -1.08 0.46
N ALA A 152 -4.61 0.18 0.51
CA ALA A 152 -3.55 0.60 1.43
C ALA A 152 -3.97 1.80 2.26
N THR A 153 -3.58 1.75 3.54
CA THR A 153 -3.58 2.91 4.42
C THR A 153 -2.25 3.04 5.12
N ALA A 154 -1.81 4.26 5.36
CA ALA A 154 -0.67 4.53 6.23
C ALA A 154 -0.90 5.81 7.03
N THR A 155 -0.12 6.00 8.08
CA THR A 155 -0.04 7.25 8.82
C THR A 155 1.16 8.04 8.32
N GLY A 156 0.92 9.24 7.83
CA GLY A 156 1.96 10.10 7.29
C GLY A 156 1.87 11.52 7.85
N GLY A 157 3.01 12.19 7.87
CA GLY A 157 3.12 13.59 8.21
C GLY A 157 4.56 14.05 8.12
N PRO A 158 4.81 15.36 8.09
CA PRO A 158 6.15 15.86 8.32
C PRO A 158 6.51 15.47 9.76
N GLU A 159 7.36 14.47 9.96
CA GLU A 159 7.93 14.27 11.29
C GLU A 159 8.90 15.44 11.54
N GLY A 160 8.49 16.32 12.46
CA GLY A 160 9.00 17.67 12.55
C GLY A 160 10.46 17.78 12.98
N THR A 161 11.25 18.59 12.27
CA THR A 161 11.54 19.99 12.63
C THR A 161 12.61 20.53 11.67
N ALA A 162 12.34 21.66 11.04
CA ALA A 162 13.37 22.68 10.86
C ALA A 162 12.94 23.84 11.76
N GLY A 163 13.74 24.11 12.79
CA GLY A 163 13.60 25.29 13.64
C GLY A 163 13.89 26.58 12.90
#